data_AF-A0A7X7NY71-F1
#
_entry.id   AF-A0A7X7NY71-F1
#
_cell.length_a   1.000
_cell.length_b   1.000
_cell.length_c   1.000
_cell.angle_alpha   90.00
_cell.angle_beta   90.00
_cell.angle_gamma   90.00
#
_symmetry.space_group_name_H-M   'P 1'
#
loop_
_entity.id
_entity.type
_entity.pdbx_description
1 polymer ?
#
loop_
_entity_poly.entity_id
_entity_poly.type
_entity_poly.pdbx_seq_one_letter_code
_entity_poly.pdbx_strand_id
1 'polypeptide(L)'
;MDGPKVFADITFIVNFTMDFIILWATAKISGVKPVYSRIGLAAALGGIYAVGYLFPELHKWYTLYMKVFFSCVMVIIGLWPSNWTDFKKIFLYFYGINFMVAGASIAASYLFSVDNAQVKFSYFWLLGGIFCALGIGIYGEK
;
A
#
# COMPACT_ATOMS: atom_id res chain seq x y z
N MET A 1 15.44 -10.52 -26.98
CA MET A 1 15.73 -9.45 -25.99
C MET A 1 14.82 -9.72 -24.81
N ASP A 2 15.29 -10.56 -23.89
CA ASP A 2 14.56 -10.88 -22.66
C ASP A 2 14.66 -9.69 -21.71
N GLY A 3 13.75 -8.73 -21.88
CA GLY A 3 13.46 -7.79 -20.80
C GLY A 3 13.01 -8.58 -19.57
N PRO A 4 13.20 -8.06 -18.34
CA PRO A 4 12.59 -8.68 -17.17
C PRO A 4 11.12 -8.88 -17.51
N LYS A 5 10.63 -10.12 -17.48
CA LYS A 5 9.20 -10.42 -17.61
C LYS A 5 8.53 -9.83 -16.37
N VAL A 6 8.35 -8.52 -16.36
CA VAL A 6 7.65 -7.84 -15.30
C VAL A 6 6.19 -8.01 -15.61
N PHE A 7 5.55 -8.81 -14.77
CA PHE A 7 4.13 -9.06 -14.80
C PHE A 7 3.42 -7.81 -14.29
N ALA A 8 3.10 -6.88 -15.20
CA ALA A 8 2.35 -5.67 -14.89
C ALA A 8 1.02 -6.00 -14.20
N ASP A 9 0.40 -7.11 -14.56
CA ASP A 9 -0.74 -7.74 -13.89
C ASP A 9 -0.44 -8.07 -12.42
N ILE A 10 0.68 -8.73 -12.12
CA ILE A 10 1.06 -9.05 -10.74
C ILE A 10 1.42 -7.78 -9.95
N THR A 11 2.18 -6.86 -10.55
CA THR A 11 2.50 -5.57 -9.93
C THR A 11 1.23 -4.79 -9.58
N PHE A 12 0.26 -4.76 -10.49
CA PHE A 12 -1.03 -4.14 -10.26
C PHE A 12 -1.76 -4.81 -9.09
N ILE A 13 -1.93 -6.13 -9.12
CA ILE A 13 -2.70 -6.87 -8.10
C ILE A 13 -2.09 -6.71 -6.72
N VAL A 14 -0.75 -6.80 -6.61
CA VAL A 14 -0.05 -6.64 -5.32
C VAL A 14 -0.23 -5.24 -4.77
N ASN A 15 -0.01 -4.20 -5.57
CA ASN A 15 -0.15 -2.82 -5.11
C ASN A 15 -1.61 -2.48 -4.81
N PHE A 16 -2.54 -2.89 -5.66
CA PHE A 16 -3.97 -2.75 -5.42
C PHE A 16 -4.36 -3.37 -4.07
N THR A 17 -3.93 -4.61 -3.80
CA THR A 17 -4.28 -5.31 -2.56
C THR A 17 -3.68 -4.62 -1.34
N MET A 18 -2.41 -4.23 -1.41
CA MET A 18 -1.72 -3.56 -0.31
C MET A 18 -2.33 -2.18 -0.04
N ASP A 19 -2.51 -1.36 -1.07
CA ASP A 19 -3.11 -0.03 -0.95
C ASP A 19 -4.54 -0.11 -0.42
N PHE A 20 -5.33 -1.09 -0.86
CA PHE A 20 -6.67 -1.32 -0.36
C PHE A 20 -6.66 -1.61 1.15
N ILE A 21 -5.82 -2.54 1.60
CA ILE A 21 -5.72 -2.92 3.01
C ILE A 21 -5.22 -1.75 3.86
N ILE A 22 -4.22 -1.01 3.38
CA ILE A 22 -3.67 0.16 4.08
C ILE A 22 -4.71 1.27 4.20
N LEU A 23 -5.42 1.61 3.11
CA LEU A 23 -6.48 2.62 3.13
C LEU A 23 -7.64 2.19 4.03
N TRP A 24 -8.02 0.91 3.99
CA TRP A 24 -9.02 0.34 4.89
C TRP A 24 -8.60 0.45 6.35
N ALA A 25 -7.37 0.05 6.69
CA ALA A 25 -6.84 0.18 8.05
C ALA A 25 -6.75 1.64 8.48
N THR A 26 -6.36 2.54 7.57
CA THR A 26 -6.35 3.99 7.81
C THR A 26 -7.75 4.50 8.13
N ALA A 27 -8.79 4.07 7.40
CA ALA A 27 -10.19 4.42 7.66
C ALA A 27 -10.59 4.03 9.09
N LYS A 28 -10.28 2.79 9.49
CA LYS A 28 -10.61 2.25 10.81
C LYS A 28 -9.95 3.03 11.94
N ILE A 29 -8.64 3.24 11.89
CA ILE A 29 -7.91 4.01 12.93
C ILE A 29 -8.36 5.48 12.98
N SER A 30 -8.67 6.06 11.82
CA SER A 30 -9.10 7.45 11.77
C SER A 30 -10.55 7.67 12.23
N GLY A 31 -11.31 6.59 12.48
CA GLY A 31 -12.73 6.67 12.82
C GLY A 31 -13.63 7.03 11.63
N VAL A 32 -13.10 6.94 10.40
CA VAL A 32 -13.86 7.22 9.17
C VAL A 32 -14.57 5.95 8.73
N LYS A 33 -15.88 6.05 8.44
CA LYS A 33 -16.65 4.92 7.93
C LYS A 33 -16.08 4.46 6.57
N PRO A 34 -15.56 3.21 6.46
CA PRO A 34 -14.95 2.76 5.22
C PRO A 34 -16.00 2.58 4.13
N VAL A 35 -15.80 3.26 3.00
CA VAL A 35 -16.61 3.07 1.79
C VAL A 35 -15.78 2.26 0.79
N TYR A 36 -16.03 0.96 0.72
CA TYR A 36 -15.20 0.02 -0.03
C TYR A 36 -15.03 0.36 -1.51
N SER A 37 -16.05 0.93 -2.17
CA SER A 37 -15.94 1.37 -3.57
C SER A 37 -14.92 2.50 -3.73
N ARG A 38 -14.92 3.46 -2.81
CA ARG A 38 -13.98 4.60 -2.81
C ARG A 38 -12.55 4.17 -2.48
N ILE A 39 -12.41 3.27 -1.51
CA ILE A 39 -11.12 2.64 -1.19
C ILE A 39 -10.60 1.85 -2.39
N GLY A 40 -11.46 1.08 -3.07
CA GLY A 40 -11.11 0.34 -4.27
C GLY A 40 -10.64 1.24 -5.42
N LEU A 41 -11.30 2.37 -5.65
CA LEU A 41 -10.86 3.35 -6.65
C LEU A 41 -9.50 3.97 -6.31
N ALA A 42 -9.29 4.35 -5.04
CA ALA A 42 -8.01 4.88 -4.60
C ALA A 42 -6.89 3.84 -4.71
N ALA A 43 -7.15 2.58 -4.35
CA ALA A 43 -6.20 1.49 -4.50
C ALA A 43 -5.90 1.15 -5.97
N ALA A 44 -6.89 1.25 -6.86
CA ALA A 44 -6.67 1.10 -8.30
C ALA A 44 -5.75 2.19 -8.86
N LEU A 45 -5.90 3.44 -8.39
CA LEU A 45 -4.97 4.52 -8.76
C LEU A 45 -3.54 4.23 -8.29
N GLY A 46 -3.37 3.73 -7.07
CA GLY A 46 -2.07 3.30 -6.55
C GLY A 46 -1.46 2.16 -7.37
N GLY A 47 -2.26 1.15 -7.71
CA GLY A 47 -1.87 0.04 -8.58
C GLY A 47 -1.46 0.49 -9.99
N ILE A 48 -2.22 1.39 -10.63
CA ILE A 48 -1.89 1.97 -11.94
C ILE A 48 -0.58 2.75 -11.86
N TYR A 49 -0.42 3.57 -10.82
CA TYR A 49 0.84 4.29 -10.57
C TYR A 49 2.00 3.31 -10.35
N ALA A 50 1.82 2.19 -9.67
CA ALA A 50 2.88 1.20 -9.52
C ALA A 50 3.27 0.52 -10.85
N VAL A 51 2.29 0.23 -11.72
CA VAL A 51 2.55 -0.33 -13.06
C VAL A 51 3.29 0.66 -13.95
N GLY A 52 2.99 1.95 -13.84
CA GLY A 52 3.67 2.99 -14.61
C GLY A 52 5.19 3.01 -14.36
N TYR A 53 5.66 2.53 -13.20
CA TYR A 53 7.09 2.46 -12.86
C TYR A 53 7.85 1.51 -13.78
N LEU A 54 7.16 0.54 -14.38
CA LEU A 54 7.76 -0.45 -15.27
C LEU A 54 8.19 0.14 -16.62
N PHE A 55 7.70 1.32 -16.97
CA PHE A 55 8.05 2.01 -18.21
C PHE A 55 9.22 2.97 -17.97
N PRO A 56 10.39 2.75 -18.61
CA PRO A 56 11.58 3.57 -18.41
C PRO A 56 11.37 5.05 -18.72
N GLU A 57 10.48 5.37 -19.68
CA GLU A 57 10.12 6.74 -20.06
C GLU A 57 9.43 7.51 -18.94
N LEU A 58 8.71 6.79 -18.06
CA LEU A 58 7.99 7.37 -16.94
C LEU A 58 8.84 7.49 -15.67
N HIS A 59 10.05 6.93 -15.61
CA HIS A 59 10.91 7.00 -14.40
C HIS A 59 11.14 8.43 -13.89
N LYS A 60 11.21 9.43 -14.79
CA LYS A 60 11.36 10.85 -14.41
C LYS A 60 10.18 11.36 -13.56
N TRP A 61 9.02 10.71 -13.64
CA TRP A 61 7.82 11.03 -12.88
C TRP A 61 7.76 10.34 -11.51
N TYR A 62 8.65 9.40 -11.18
CA TYR A 62 8.67 8.69 -9.88
C TYR A 62 9.48 9.43 -8.82
N THR A 63 9.38 10.76 -8.79
CA THR A 63 10.03 11.57 -7.76
C THR A 63 9.30 11.46 -6.42
N LEU A 64 9.98 11.87 -5.34
CA LEU A 64 9.37 11.94 -4.01
C LEU A 64 8.12 12.83 -4.00
N TYR A 65 8.16 13.96 -4.71
CA TYR A 65 7.03 14.87 -4.84
C TYR A 65 5.80 14.22 -5.47
N MET A 66 6.00 13.45 -6.54
CA MET A 66 4.91 12.73 -7.20
C MET A 66 4.33 11.62 -6.32
N LYS A 67 5.18 10.88 -5.59
CA LYS A 67 4.70 9.88 -4.62
C LYS A 67 3.81 10.51 -3.54
N VAL A 68 4.24 11.65 -2.99
CA VAL A 68 3.45 12.41 -2.00
C VAL A 68 2.15 12.92 -2.61
N PHE A 69 2.19 13.43 -3.85
CA PHE A 69 0.99 13.88 -4.56
C PHE A 69 -0.04 12.76 -4.76
N PHE A 70 0.39 11.60 -5.27
CA PHE A 70 -0.50 10.44 -5.44
C PHE A 70 -1.06 9.95 -4.11
N SER A 71 -0.25 9.93 -3.04
CA SER A 71 -0.72 9.61 -1.69
C SER A 71 -1.82 10.57 -1.22
N CYS A 72 -1.66 11.88 -1.42
CA CYS A 72 -2.70 12.86 -1.11
C CYS A 72 -3.99 12.57 -1.87
N VAL A 73 -3.89 12.31 -3.18
CA VAL A 73 -5.04 11.99 -4.05
C VAL A 73 -5.74 10.72 -3.58
N MET A 74 -5.00 9.66 -3.25
CA MET A 74 -5.56 8.40 -2.73
C MET A 74 -6.31 8.61 -1.41
N VAL A 75 -5.73 9.38 -0.48
CA VAL A 75 -6.38 9.68 0.80
C VAL A 75 -7.67 10.48 0.61
N ILE A 76 -7.67 11.49 -0.28
CA ILE A 76 -8.86 12.30 -0.58
C ILE A 76 -9.95 11.42 -1.20
N ILE A 77 -9.61 10.63 -2.22
CA ILE A 77 -10.57 9.78 -2.94
C ILE A 77 -11.09 8.66 -2.04
N GLY A 78 -10.20 8.00 -1.28
CA GLY A 78 -10.51 6.85 -0.46
C GLY A 78 -11.28 7.19 0.81
N LEU A 79 -10.93 8.29 1.49
CA LEU A 79 -11.41 8.58 2.85
C LEU A 79 -12.23 9.88 2.98
N TRP A 80 -12.13 10.83 2.03
CA TRP A 80 -12.88 12.11 2.03
C TRP A 80 -12.82 12.85 3.37
N PRO A 81 -11.64 13.36 3.76
CA PRO A 81 -11.52 14.16 4.98
C PRO A 81 -12.44 15.38 4.91
N SER A 82 -13.15 15.65 6.01
CA SER A 82 -14.10 16.77 6.10
C SER A 82 -13.42 18.14 6.16
N ASN A 83 -12.20 18.20 6.71
CA ASN A 83 -11.45 19.44 6.89
C ASN A 83 -9.93 19.16 6.82
N TRP A 84 -9.12 20.23 6.81
CA TRP A 84 -7.67 20.14 6.67
C TRP A 84 -6.97 19.46 7.87
N THR A 85 -7.53 19.61 9.08
CA THR A 85 -7.03 18.94 10.28
C THR A 85 -7.23 17.43 10.20
N ASP A 86 -8.39 16.98 9.73
CA ASP A 86 -8.71 15.58 9.51
C ASP A 86 -7.85 15.00 8.39
N PHE A 87 -7.64 15.75 7.30
CA PHE A 87 -6.72 15.34 6.23
C PHE A 87 -5.32 15.06 6.77
N LYS A 88 -4.73 15.99 7.54
CA LYS A 88 -3.39 15.78 8.13
C LYS A 88 -3.32 14.56 9.04
N LYS A 89 -4.33 14.37 9.89
CA LYS A 89 -4.41 13.22 10.81
C LYS A 89 -4.47 11.91 10.03
N ILE A 90 -5.37 11.82 9.05
CA ILE A 90 -5.54 10.64 8.20
C ILE A 90 -4.28 10.38 7.38
N PHE A 91 -3.67 11.42 6.81
CA PHE A 91 -2.45 11.32 6.03
C PHE A 91 -1.26 10.82 6.87
N LEU A 92 -1.16 11.28 8.12
CA LEU A 92 -0.16 10.78 9.07
C LEU A 92 -0.37 9.29 9.38
N TYR A 93 -1.61 8.86 9.64
CA TYR A 93 -1.92 7.44 9.84
C TYR A 93 -1.64 6.61 8.59
N PHE A 94 -1.99 7.11 7.41
CA PHE A 94 -1.70 6.43 6.15
C PHE A 94 -0.21 6.14 5.99
N TYR A 95 0.65 7.15 6.17
CA TYR A 95 2.10 6.94 6.12
C TYR A 95 2.63 6.06 7.26
N GLY A 96 2.08 6.19 8.47
CA GLY A 96 2.44 5.34 9.60
C GLY A 96 2.18 3.85 9.33
N ILE A 97 1.01 3.52 8.78
CA ILE A 97 0.67 2.15 8.39
C ILE A 97 1.55 1.70 7.21
N ASN A 98 1.77 2.54 6.20
CA ASN A 98 2.69 2.22 5.09
C ASN A 98 4.09 1.83 5.59
N PHE A 99 4.67 2.63 6.49
CA PHE A 99 5.99 2.34 7.05
C PHE A 99 5.98 1.07 7.90
N MET A 100 4.93 0.82 8.69
CA MET A 100 4.81 -0.41 9.46
C MET A 100 4.69 -1.63 8.54
N VAL A 101 3.85 -1.58 7.51
CA VAL A 101 3.67 -2.64 6.52
C VAL A 101 4.97 -2.92 5.76
N ALA A 102 5.66 -1.88 5.32
CA ALA A 102 6.96 -2.00 4.66
C ALA A 102 8.01 -2.61 5.61
N GLY A 103 8.10 -2.12 6.85
CA GLY A 103 9.01 -2.64 7.86
C GLY A 103 8.73 -4.10 8.22
N ALA A 104 7.46 -4.48 8.40
CA ALA A 104 7.04 -5.84 8.66
C ALA A 104 7.35 -6.77 7.48
N SER A 105 7.13 -6.30 6.24
CA SER A 105 7.46 -7.03 5.02
C SER A 105 8.96 -7.30 4.89
N ILE A 106 9.79 -6.30 5.21
CA ILE A 106 11.25 -6.42 5.23
C ILE A 106 11.71 -7.35 6.36
N ALA A 107 11.17 -7.20 7.58
CA ALA A 107 11.52 -8.07 8.70
C ALA A 107 11.16 -9.54 8.41
N ALA A 108 9.98 -9.78 7.83
CA ALA A 108 9.55 -11.11 7.41
C ALA A 108 10.49 -11.68 6.34
N SER A 109 10.91 -10.88 5.34
CA SER A 109 11.83 -11.39 4.32
C SER A 109 13.15 -11.87 4.92
N TYR A 110 13.70 -11.18 5.92
CA TYR A 110 14.93 -11.62 6.61
C TYR A 110 14.72 -12.85 7.50
N LEU A 111 13.61 -12.94 8.23
CA LEU A 111 13.31 -14.08 9.11
C LEU A 111 13.13 -15.39 8.33
N PHE A 112 12.49 -15.32 7.16
CA PHE A 112 12.24 -16.49 6.31
C PHE A 112 13.38 -16.76 5.30
N SER A 113 14.44 -15.95 5.29
CA SER A 113 15.63 -16.16 4.47
C SER A 113 16.67 -17.09 5.13
N VAL A 114 16.34 -17.73 6.26
CA VAL A 114 17.25 -18.65 6.96
C VAL A 114 17.21 -20.05 6.33
N ASP A 115 18.25 -20.34 5.56
CA ASP A 115 18.81 -21.63 5.14
C ASP A 115 17.85 -22.83 4.89
N ASN A 116 17.79 -23.28 3.63
CA ASN A 116 17.37 -24.62 3.21
C ASN A 116 15.89 -25.01 3.32
N ALA A 117 14.97 -24.07 3.09
CA ALA A 117 13.66 -24.43 2.58
C ALA A 117 13.42 -23.71 1.26
N GLN A 118 13.25 -24.47 0.18
CA GLN A 118 12.74 -24.02 -1.12
C GLN A 118 11.28 -23.54 -0.99
N VAL A 119 11.03 -22.57 -0.10
CA VAL A 119 9.77 -21.84 -0.07
C VAL A 119 9.86 -20.83 -1.20
N LYS A 120 9.66 -21.35 -2.42
CA LYS A 120 9.55 -20.64 -3.70
C LYS A 120 8.26 -19.79 -3.75
N PHE A 121 7.79 -19.30 -2.62
CA PHE A 121 6.65 -18.38 -2.54
C PHE A 121 7.20 -16.96 -2.49
N SER A 122 7.51 -16.43 -3.67
CA SER A 122 7.97 -15.07 -3.95
C SER A 122 7.06 -13.94 -3.45
N TYR A 123 6.04 -14.23 -2.63
CA TYR A 123 5.09 -13.26 -2.09
C TYR A 123 4.81 -13.48 -0.60
N PHE A 124 5.43 -14.47 0.05
CA PHE A 124 5.16 -14.79 1.46
C PHE A 124 5.55 -13.65 2.41
N TRP A 125 6.54 -12.83 2.04
CA TRP A 125 6.90 -11.63 2.81
C TRP A 125 5.74 -10.61 2.89
N LEU A 126 4.86 -10.56 1.88
CA LEU A 126 3.72 -9.64 1.85
C LEU A 126 2.70 -10.00 2.93
N LEU A 127 2.62 -11.27 3.32
CA LEU A 127 1.71 -11.72 4.38
C LEU A 127 2.03 -11.03 5.71
N GLY A 128 3.30 -10.81 6.04
CA GLY A 128 3.69 -10.07 7.24
C GLY A 128 3.10 -8.65 7.25
N GLY A 129 3.21 -7.95 6.12
CA GLY A 129 2.60 -6.63 5.92
C GLY A 129 1.07 -6.66 6.04
N ILE A 130 0.42 -7.62 5.37
CA ILE A 130 -1.04 -7.80 5.40
C ILE A 130 -1.53 -8.07 6.83
N PHE A 131 -0.90 -8.99 7.57
CA PHE A 131 -1.27 -9.31 8.95
C PHE A 131 -1.12 -8.11 9.88
N CYS A 132 -0.04 -7.34 9.74
CA CYS A 132 0.13 -6.11 10.52
C CYS A 132 -0.98 -5.10 10.23
N ALA A 133 -1.26 -4.79 8.95
CA ALA A 133 -2.30 -3.83 8.61
C ALA A 133 -3.70 -4.28 9.03
N LEU A 134 -4.02 -5.57 8.87
CA LEU A 134 -5.28 -6.15 9.34
C LEU A 134 -5.41 -6.08 10.86
N GLY A 135 -4.35 -6.44 11.59
CA GLY A 135 -4.32 -6.34 13.05
C GLY A 135 -4.61 -4.92 13.51
N ILE A 136 -3.89 -3.94 12.97
CA ILE A 136 -4.12 -2.53 13.33
C ILE A 136 -5.56 -2.09 13.00
N GLY A 137 -6.09 -2.45 11.83
CA GLY A 137 -7.43 -2.07 11.42
C GLY A 137 -8.54 -2.69 12.29
N ILE A 138 -8.32 -3.89 12.84
CA ILE A 138 -9.25 -4.57 13.74
C ILE A 138 -9.14 -4.02 15.17
N TYR A 139 -7.92 -3.80 15.67
CA TYR A 139 -7.71 -3.35 17.05
C TYR A 139 -7.84 -1.83 17.23
N GLY A 140 -7.78 -1.05 16.16
CA GLY A 140 -7.90 0.41 16.17
C GLY A 140 -9.33 0.95 16.32
N GLU A 141 -10.34 0.08 16.45
CA GLU A 141 -11.76 0.47 16.62
C GLU A 141 -12.21 0.52 18.09
N LYS A 142 -11.29 0.57 19.06
CA LYS A 142 -11.60 0.71 20.49
C LYS A 142 -11.64 2.15 20.96
#